data_AF-A0A4Y8TR78-F1
#
_entry.id   AF-A0A4Y8TR78-F1
#
_cell.length_a   1.000
_cell.length_b   1.000
_cell.length_c   1.000
_cell.angle_alpha   90.00
_cell.angle_beta   90.00
_cell.angle_gamma   90.00
#
_symmetry.space_group_name_H-M   'P 1'
#
loop_
_entity.id
_entity.type
_entity.pdbx_description
1 polymer ?
#
loop_
_entity_poly.entity_id
_entity_poly.type
_entity_poly.pdbx_seq_one_letter_code
_entity_poly.pdbx_strand_id
1 'polypeptide(L)'
;MRYFDVPELIGQLAEARATNPAATLVFSRHIWPKLHRDILFAYYSTWAESCGAPEGFSAEEFTEQLDELLTAEHREGSQVWLGELRKFIAQIPECEWLDVPKLAKPFDEVGFGSDAEYQQAVRDYLVDNARHSVGGLKDPLSCAIMTMNAGRMLIKELVVTGVIDEQSRIEEIQAHFEPLVEGLSSGPPLERIEQLLALSRAGLVSFIGPEPEFGFDEVSQMFTASSPWVDSEVYTARTMCEAMMPSNRVLQNDTQLIRQLLKDHVARAHTWRNEEGESLPGSGFDVVGEPYRLVNNEGLAHRGIFVLGLQLSSAQWGTAIAAQAGNMKNAAAQTLHDAANVVNEVARLAGLQGKEALSAAQD
;
A
#
# COMPACT_ATOMS: atom_id res chain seq x y z
N MET A 1 11.19 8.45 10.81
CA MET A 1 10.14 9.41 10.45
C MET A 1 10.16 10.54 11.46
N ARG A 2 9.92 11.76 11.01
CA ARG A 2 9.99 13.02 11.76
C ARG A 2 8.62 13.51 12.22
N TYR A 3 7.58 13.34 11.39
CA TYR A 3 6.24 13.87 11.69
C TYR A 3 5.21 12.79 12.00
N PHE A 4 5.29 11.63 11.36
CA PHE A 4 4.46 10.48 11.65
C PHE A 4 5.02 9.71 12.85
N ASP A 5 4.76 10.25 14.04
CA ASP A 5 5.07 9.67 15.34
C ASP A 5 3.87 8.84 15.84
N VAL A 6 4.02 7.52 15.80
CA VAL A 6 2.98 6.57 16.27
C VAL A 6 2.72 6.70 17.77
N PRO A 7 3.74 6.72 18.66
CA PRO A 7 3.52 6.99 20.08
C PRO A 7 2.70 8.26 20.38
N GLU A 8 3.01 9.39 19.72
CA GLU A 8 2.24 10.64 19.86
C GLU A 8 0.78 10.42 19.45
N LEU A 9 0.56 9.79 18.28
CA LEU A 9 -0.76 9.52 17.74
C LEU A 9 -1.61 8.61 18.64
N ILE A 10 -0.99 7.59 19.24
CA ILE A 10 -1.63 6.71 20.22
C ILE A 10 -1.96 7.46 21.51
N GLY A 11 -1.09 8.38 21.95
CA GLY A 11 -1.36 9.26 23.09
C GLY A 11 -2.60 10.12 22.87
N GLN A 12 -2.68 10.78 21.70
CA GLN A 12 -3.83 11.59 21.30
C GLN A 12 -5.12 10.76 21.24
N LEU A 13 -5.05 9.56 20.68
CA LEU A 13 -6.18 8.63 20.67
C LEU A 13 -6.62 8.23 22.08
N ALA A 14 -5.67 7.98 22.99
CA ALA A 14 -5.99 7.64 24.38
C ALA A 14 -6.71 8.78 25.11
N GLU A 15 -6.29 10.03 24.88
CA GLU A 15 -6.98 11.22 25.38
C GLU A 15 -8.39 11.36 24.80
N ALA A 16 -8.56 11.18 23.49
CA ALA A 16 -9.87 11.17 22.85
C ALA A 16 -10.78 10.08 23.44
N ARG A 17 -10.24 8.88 23.68
CA ARG A 17 -10.95 7.76 24.30
C ARG A 17 -11.38 7.99 25.74
N ALA A 18 -10.75 8.91 26.46
CA ALA A 18 -11.19 9.33 27.79
C ALA A 18 -12.57 10.01 27.77
N THR A 19 -12.95 10.61 26.64
CA THR A 19 -14.27 11.26 26.45
C THR A 19 -15.20 10.47 25.53
N ASN A 20 -14.66 9.79 24.52
CA ASN A 20 -15.40 8.92 23.60
C ASN A 20 -14.69 7.55 23.48
N PRO A 21 -15.09 6.53 24.26
CA PRO A 21 -14.45 5.21 24.22
C PRO A 21 -14.43 4.53 22.85
N ALA A 22 -15.32 4.93 21.93
CA ALA A 22 -15.39 4.41 20.56
C ALA A 22 -14.49 5.18 19.58
N ALA A 23 -13.70 6.15 20.03
CA ALA A 23 -12.81 6.90 19.16
C ALA A 23 -11.78 6.00 18.46
N THR A 24 -11.57 6.28 17.18
CA THR A 24 -10.69 5.58 16.24
C THR A 24 -9.91 6.59 15.41
N LEU A 25 -8.82 6.13 14.78
CA LEU A 25 -8.01 6.92 13.87
C LEU A 25 -8.55 6.78 12.44
N VAL A 26 -8.91 7.91 11.84
CA VAL A 26 -9.17 8.07 10.41
C VAL A 26 -7.87 8.42 9.67
N PHE A 27 -7.57 7.73 8.57
CA PHE A 27 -6.34 7.83 7.79
C PHE A 27 -6.10 9.25 7.25
N SER A 28 -7.01 9.79 6.45
CA SER A 28 -6.91 11.13 5.86
C SER A 28 -6.79 12.25 6.88
N ARG A 29 -7.35 12.04 8.08
CA ARG A 29 -7.37 13.04 9.15
C ARG A 29 -6.11 13.01 10.01
N HIS A 30 -5.72 11.84 10.49
CA HIS A 30 -4.70 11.73 11.54
C HIS A 30 -3.37 11.15 11.04
N ILE A 31 -3.38 10.33 9.98
CA ILE A 31 -2.20 9.60 9.51
C ILE A 31 -1.59 10.26 8.27
N TRP A 32 -2.37 10.36 7.18
CA TRP A 32 -1.89 10.85 5.89
C TRP A 32 -1.22 12.22 5.98
N PRO A 33 -1.75 13.23 6.70
CA PRO A 33 -1.08 14.52 6.78
C PRO A 33 0.30 14.45 7.43
N LYS A 34 0.50 13.57 8.43
CA LYS A 34 1.79 13.39 9.10
C LYS A 34 2.76 12.63 8.18
N LEU A 35 2.32 11.51 7.60
CA LEU A 35 3.13 10.72 6.67
C LEU A 35 3.50 11.52 5.40
N HIS A 36 2.58 12.31 4.85
CA HIS A 36 2.83 13.15 3.69
C HIS A 36 3.92 14.19 3.94
N ARG A 37 4.00 14.76 5.15
CA ARG A 37 5.11 15.64 5.54
C ARG A 37 6.43 14.91 5.56
N ASP A 38 6.47 13.68 6.09
CA ASP A 38 7.70 12.87 6.07
C ASP A 38 8.16 12.57 4.64
N ILE A 39 7.23 12.23 3.75
CA ILE A 39 7.53 11.94 2.34
C ILE A 39 8.12 13.17 1.65
N LEU A 40 7.48 14.33 1.80
CA LEU A 40 7.94 15.57 1.19
C LEU A 40 9.25 16.08 1.83
N PHE A 41 9.41 15.93 3.15
CA PHE A 41 10.68 16.24 3.81
C PHE A 41 11.80 15.38 3.26
N ALA A 42 11.61 14.07 3.16
CA ALA A 42 12.60 13.15 2.61
C ALA A 42 12.96 13.48 1.16
N TYR A 43 11.96 13.81 0.33
CA TYR A 43 12.19 14.21 -1.06
C TYR A 43 13.02 15.49 -1.14
N TYR A 44 12.55 16.59 -0.57
CA TYR A 44 13.17 17.90 -0.76
C TYR A 44 14.51 18.03 -0.04
N SER A 45 14.70 17.41 1.13
CA SER A 45 16.01 17.36 1.80
C SER A 45 17.05 16.58 0.98
N THR A 46 16.69 15.40 0.48
CA THR A 46 17.58 14.62 -0.41
C THR A 46 17.86 15.37 -1.72
N TRP A 47 16.87 16.09 -2.25
CA TRP A 47 17.06 16.93 -3.44
C TRP A 47 18.08 18.05 -3.18
N ALA A 48 17.95 18.76 -2.04
CA ALA A 48 18.89 19.81 -1.68
C ALA A 48 20.32 19.27 -1.49
N GLU A 49 20.47 18.12 -0.84
CA GLU A 49 21.77 17.46 -0.65
C GLU A 49 22.41 16.99 -1.96
N SER A 50 21.61 16.43 -2.88
CA SER A 50 22.10 15.86 -4.13
C SER A 50 22.35 16.90 -5.23
N CYS A 51 21.57 17.98 -5.26
CA CYS A 51 21.62 19.00 -6.31
C CYS A 51 22.33 20.30 -5.89
N GLY A 52 22.74 20.44 -4.62
CA GLY A 52 23.58 21.55 -4.15
C GLY A 52 22.84 22.76 -3.58
N ALA A 53 21.59 22.56 -3.11
CA ALA A 53 20.64 23.57 -2.63
C ALA A 53 20.27 24.65 -3.68
N PRO A 54 19.11 25.33 -3.53
CA PRO A 54 18.73 26.44 -4.40
C PRO A 54 19.71 27.61 -4.31
N GLU A 55 19.79 28.42 -5.37
CA GLU A 55 20.58 29.66 -5.33
C GLU A 55 20.13 30.55 -4.16
N GLY A 56 21.09 30.96 -3.33
CA GLY A 56 20.82 31.77 -2.13
C GLY A 56 20.59 30.97 -0.85
N PHE A 57 20.62 29.65 -0.90
CA PHE A 57 20.54 28.77 0.27
C PHE A 57 21.76 27.84 0.37
N SER A 58 22.20 27.57 1.59
CA SER A 58 22.88 26.31 1.90
C SER A 58 21.85 25.17 2.03
N ALA A 59 22.30 23.91 1.88
CA ALA A 59 21.41 22.75 2.06
C ALA A 59 20.80 22.69 3.47
N GLU A 60 21.55 23.15 4.47
CA GLU A 60 21.12 23.24 5.87
C GLU A 60 20.01 24.28 6.02
N GLU A 61 20.20 25.51 5.54
CA GLU A 61 19.19 26.58 5.60
C GLU A 61 17.90 26.20 4.85
N PHE A 62 18.03 25.55 3.69
CA PHE A 62 16.86 25.06 2.95
C PHE A 62 16.09 24.00 3.75
N THR A 63 16.81 23.06 4.38
CA THR A 63 16.20 21.98 5.17
C THR A 63 15.55 22.50 6.44
N GLU A 64 16.14 23.51 7.09
CA GLU A 64 15.55 24.19 8.25
C GLU A 64 14.25 24.91 7.85
N GLN A 65 14.26 25.70 6.77
CA GLN A 65 13.06 26.38 6.30
C GLN A 65 11.96 25.40 5.87
N LEU A 66 12.34 24.30 5.22
CA LEU A 66 11.43 23.21 4.87
C LEU A 66 10.78 22.62 6.14
N ASP A 67 11.57 22.35 7.18
CA ASP A 67 11.06 21.81 8.45
C ASP A 67 10.10 22.78 9.15
N GLU A 68 10.42 24.07 9.16
CA GLU A 68 9.54 25.11 9.71
C GLU A 68 8.17 25.13 9.02
N LEU A 69 8.16 25.08 7.67
CA LEU A 69 6.94 25.06 6.88
C LEU A 69 6.09 23.80 7.14
N LEU A 70 6.74 22.64 7.28
CA LEU A 70 6.04 21.38 7.53
C LEU A 70 5.55 21.26 8.97
N THR A 71 6.27 21.84 9.93
CA THR A 71 5.93 21.83 11.36
C THR A 71 4.82 22.82 11.72
N ALA A 72 4.63 23.88 10.92
CA ALA A 72 3.64 24.93 11.19
C ALA A 72 2.28 24.36 11.64
N GLU A 73 1.70 24.98 12.67
CA GLU A 73 0.49 24.47 13.32
C GLU A 73 -0.72 24.55 12.39
N HIS A 74 -1.45 23.46 12.27
CA HIS A 74 -2.65 23.39 11.46
C HIS A 74 -3.74 22.61 12.19
N ARG A 75 -5.00 22.96 11.92
CA ARG A 75 -6.15 22.16 12.36
C ARG A 75 -5.97 20.72 11.87
N GLU A 76 -6.36 19.77 12.70
CA GLU A 76 -6.34 18.35 12.37
C GLU A 76 -7.04 18.09 11.01
N GLY A 77 -6.41 17.28 10.15
CA GLY A 77 -6.88 17.03 8.78
C GLY A 77 -6.69 18.18 7.78
N SER A 78 -6.16 19.34 8.18
CA SER A 78 -5.92 20.47 7.27
C SER A 78 -4.71 20.25 6.35
N GLN A 79 -4.85 20.72 5.11
CA GLN A 79 -3.83 20.72 4.07
C GLN A 79 -3.25 22.11 3.78
N VAL A 80 -3.52 23.12 4.63
CA VAL A 80 -3.05 24.50 4.39
C VAL A 80 -1.52 24.58 4.24
N TRP A 81 -0.77 23.77 5.00
CA TRP A 81 0.69 23.62 4.88
C TRP A 81 1.14 23.25 3.44
N LEU A 82 0.36 22.48 2.69
CA LEU A 82 0.69 22.14 1.29
C LEU A 82 0.64 23.38 0.40
N GLY A 83 -0.27 24.32 0.66
CA GLY A 83 -0.37 25.57 -0.09
C GLY A 83 0.87 26.45 0.11
N GLU A 84 1.33 26.61 1.35
CA GLU A 84 2.54 27.37 1.65
C GLU A 84 3.80 26.67 1.13
N LEU A 85 3.90 25.34 1.26
CA LEU A 85 5.00 24.59 0.68
C LEU A 85 5.03 24.72 -0.85
N ARG A 86 3.88 24.61 -1.54
CA ARG A 86 3.80 24.81 -3.00
C ARG A 86 4.30 26.19 -3.41
N LYS A 87 3.94 27.25 -2.66
CA LYS A 87 4.43 28.62 -2.92
C LYS A 87 5.94 28.74 -2.69
N PHE A 88 6.48 28.04 -1.70
CA PHE A 88 7.91 28.02 -1.43
C PHE A 88 8.68 27.31 -2.56
N ILE A 89 8.28 26.09 -2.92
CA ILE A 89 8.91 25.33 -4.01
C ILE A 89 8.81 26.04 -5.36
N ALA A 90 7.68 26.71 -5.65
CA ALA A 90 7.51 27.47 -6.89
C ALA A 90 8.49 28.66 -7.05
N GLN A 91 9.18 29.08 -5.99
CA GLN A 91 10.23 30.10 -6.06
C GLN A 91 11.58 29.54 -6.50
N ILE A 92 11.70 28.22 -6.65
CA ILE A 92 12.93 27.50 -6.98
C ILE A 92 12.72 26.78 -8.32
N PRO A 93 13.10 27.40 -9.46
CA PRO A 93 12.82 26.86 -10.79
C PRO A 93 13.41 25.47 -11.06
N GLU A 94 14.50 25.11 -10.37
CA GLU A 94 15.20 23.84 -10.52
C GLU A 94 14.54 22.69 -9.72
N CYS A 95 13.58 23.02 -8.85
CA CYS A 95 12.91 22.07 -7.96
C CYS A 95 11.47 21.84 -8.42
N GLU A 96 11.20 20.63 -8.92
CA GLU A 96 9.85 20.26 -9.32
C GLU A 96 8.98 19.90 -8.11
N TRP A 97 7.68 20.20 -8.23
CA TRP A 97 6.71 19.80 -7.22
C TRP A 97 6.48 18.29 -7.26
N LEU A 98 6.73 17.60 -6.14
CA LEU A 98 6.34 16.20 -5.99
C LEU A 98 4.84 16.05 -5.68
N ASP A 99 4.06 15.62 -6.66
CA ASP A 99 2.67 15.22 -6.45
C ASP A 99 2.59 13.73 -6.06
N VAL A 100 2.65 13.47 -4.75
CA VAL A 100 2.73 12.09 -4.21
C VAL A 100 1.56 11.20 -4.67
N PRO A 101 0.28 11.62 -4.59
CA PRO A 101 -0.83 10.81 -5.11
C PRO A 101 -0.74 10.47 -6.61
N LYS A 102 -0.21 11.38 -7.43
CA LYS A 102 -0.06 11.15 -8.88
C LYS A 102 1.00 10.11 -9.24
N LEU A 103 1.91 9.77 -8.32
CA LEU A 103 2.93 8.74 -8.56
C LEU A 103 2.32 7.36 -8.89
N ALA A 104 1.12 7.06 -8.36
CA ALA A 104 0.41 5.81 -8.66
C ALA A 104 -0.14 5.74 -10.09
N LYS A 105 -0.34 6.90 -10.72
CA LYS A 105 -0.99 7.04 -12.02
C LYS A 105 -0.26 8.10 -12.86
N PRO A 106 0.93 7.77 -13.40
CA PRO A 106 1.78 8.75 -14.09
C PRO A 106 1.14 9.36 -15.35
N PHE A 107 0.09 8.73 -15.89
CA PHE A 107 -0.66 9.20 -17.06
C PHE A 107 -2.13 9.50 -16.75
N ASP A 108 -2.51 9.67 -15.48
CA ASP A 108 -3.88 10.07 -15.11
C ASP A 108 -4.24 11.38 -15.79
N GLU A 109 -5.41 11.44 -16.42
CA GLU A 109 -5.92 12.62 -17.14
C GLU A 109 -5.04 13.09 -18.33
N VAL A 110 -4.12 12.24 -18.82
CA VAL A 110 -3.27 12.53 -20.00
C VAL A 110 -3.78 11.77 -21.21
N GLY A 111 -4.20 12.50 -22.24
CA GLY A 111 -4.57 11.95 -23.54
C GLY A 111 -3.42 12.01 -24.54
N PHE A 112 -3.30 10.98 -25.38
CA PHE A 112 -2.28 10.86 -26.42
C PHE A 112 -2.94 10.84 -27.80
N GLY A 113 -2.44 11.68 -28.71
CA GLY A 113 -2.99 11.83 -30.06
C GLY A 113 -2.53 10.75 -31.05
N SER A 114 -1.72 9.79 -30.61
CA SER A 114 -1.37 8.62 -31.39
C SER A 114 -0.79 7.51 -30.50
N ASP A 115 -0.83 6.28 -31.00
CA ASP A 115 -0.07 5.17 -30.40
C ASP A 115 1.43 5.51 -30.26
N ALA A 116 2.04 6.07 -31.31
CA ALA A 116 3.47 6.39 -31.31
C ALA A 116 3.87 7.37 -30.20
N GLU A 117 3.01 8.36 -29.93
CA GLU A 117 3.17 9.32 -28.84
C GLU A 117 3.10 8.61 -27.48
N TYR A 118 2.11 7.74 -27.27
CA TYR A 118 1.99 6.97 -26.03
C TYR A 118 3.17 6.01 -25.80
N GLN A 119 3.57 5.26 -26.83
CA GLN A 119 4.74 4.38 -26.72
C GLN A 119 6.00 5.17 -26.35
N GLN A 120 6.15 6.40 -26.87
CA GLN A 120 7.28 7.26 -26.53
C GLN A 120 7.20 7.74 -25.07
N ALA A 121 6.04 8.20 -24.63
CA ALA A 121 5.83 8.63 -23.24
C ALA A 121 6.11 7.52 -22.22
N VAL A 122 5.68 6.27 -22.49
CA VAL A 122 5.99 5.12 -21.63
C VAL A 122 7.49 4.83 -21.62
N ARG A 123 8.17 4.91 -22.77
CA ARG A 123 9.63 4.70 -22.82
C ARG A 123 10.38 5.77 -22.03
N ASP A 124 9.96 7.02 -22.11
CA ASP A 124 10.57 8.12 -21.36
C ASP A 124 10.34 7.92 -19.85
N TYR A 125 9.12 7.54 -19.45
CA TYR A 125 8.83 7.14 -18.07
C TYR A 125 9.73 6.00 -17.58
N LEU A 126 9.95 4.95 -18.38
CA LEU A 126 10.84 3.84 -18.00
C LEU A 126 12.32 4.27 -17.91
N VAL A 127 12.76 5.18 -18.77
CA VAL A 127 14.12 5.77 -18.70
C VAL A 127 14.29 6.55 -17.40
N ASP A 128 13.34 7.41 -17.06
CA ASP A 128 13.39 8.21 -15.84
C ASP A 128 13.31 7.33 -14.60
N ASN A 129 12.45 6.31 -14.60
CA ASN A 129 12.34 5.35 -13.51
C ASN A 129 13.65 4.56 -13.30
N ALA A 130 14.31 4.14 -14.39
CA ALA A 130 15.62 3.50 -14.31
C ALA A 130 16.70 4.45 -13.74
N ARG A 131 16.69 5.72 -14.14
CA ARG A 131 17.61 6.74 -13.62
C ARG A 131 17.46 6.93 -12.11
N HIS A 132 16.23 7.06 -11.62
CA HIS A 132 15.95 7.15 -10.19
C HIS A 132 16.44 5.91 -9.44
N SER A 133 16.14 4.72 -9.99
CA SER A 133 16.55 3.43 -9.42
C SER A 133 18.08 3.27 -9.29
N VAL A 134 18.86 3.84 -10.21
CA VAL A 134 20.34 3.85 -10.13
C VAL A 134 20.84 4.71 -8.96
N GLY A 135 20.19 5.84 -8.69
CA GLY A 135 20.59 6.75 -7.61
C GLY A 135 20.31 6.20 -6.20
N GLY A 136 19.36 5.27 -6.08
CA GLY A 136 19.06 4.58 -4.82
C GLY A 136 18.79 5.56 -3.67
N LEU A 137 19.42 5.36 -2.52
CA LEU A 137 19.25 6.25 -1.35
C LEU A 137 19.81 7.67 -1.51
N LYS A 138 20.42 8.01 -2.66
CA LYS A 138 20.82 9.38 -2.98
C LYS A 138 19.85 10.06 -3.94
N ASP A 139 18.85 9.33 -4.42
CA ASP A 139 17.82 9.83 -5.30
C ASP A 139 16.61 10.33 -4.49
N PRO A 140 16.16 11.58 -4.70
CA PRO A 140 15.04 12.16 -3.95
C PRO A 140 13.74 11.36 -4.02
N LEU A 141 13.39 10.87 -5.21
CA LEU A 141 12.16 10.10 -5.41
C LEU A 141 12.25 8.76 -4.71
N SER A 142 13.39 8.09 -4.79
CA SER A 142 13.65 6.83 -4.09
C SER A 142 13.56 6.98 -2.57
N CYS A 143 14.10 8.07 -2.00
CA CYS A 143 13.95 8.40 -0.58
C CYS A 143 12.48 8.65 -0.17
N ALA A 144 11.72 9.34 -1.01
CA ALA A 144 10.29 9.57 -0.80
C ALA A 144 9.50 8.25 -0.78
N ILE A 145 9.76 7.35 -1.75
CA ILE A 145 9.16 6.03 -1.85
C ILE A 145 9.54 5.13 -0.67
N MET A 146 10.80 5.15 -0.23
CA MET A 146 11.22 4.38 0.94
C MET A 146 10.61 4.93 2.24
N THR A 147 10.40 6.24 2.32
CA THR A 147 9.67 6.86 3.44
C THR A 147 8.20 6.45 3.44
N MET A 148 7.54 6.40 2.26
CA MET A 148 6.20 5.82 2.13
C MET A 148 6.14 4.38 2.62
N ASN A 149 7.11 3.55 2.25
CA ASN A 149 7.19 2.16 2.69
C ASN A 149 7.39 2.03 4.21
N ALA A 150 8.22 2.88 4.80
CA ALA A 150 8.39 2.93 6.25
C ALA A 150 7.07 3.31 6.95
N GLY A 151 6.34 4.29 6.40
CA GLY A 151 4.99 4.65 6.84
C GLY A 151 4.00 3.49 6.74
N ARG A 152 4.04 2.73 5.64
CA ARG A 152 3.24 1.51 5.45
C ARG A 152 3.45 0.49 6.58
N MET A 153 4.69 0.28 7.03
CA MET A 153 4.96 -0.64 8.15
C MET A 153 4.30 -0.17 9.45
N LEU A 154 4.37 1.12 9.77
CA LEU A 154 3.71 1.67 10.95
C LEU A 154 2.18 1.61 10.86
N ILE A 155 1.62 1.89 9.68
CA ILE A 155 0.17 1.77 9.45
C ILE A 155 -0.29 0.33 9.64
N LYS A 156 0.51 -0.65 9.19
CA LYS A 156 0.20 -2.08 9.41
C LYS A 156 0.09 -2.41 10.90
N GLU A 157 0.97 -1.88 11.74
CA GLU A 157 0.90 -2.04 13.21
C GLU A 157 -0.38 -1.39 13.79
N LEU A 158 -0.74 -0.20 13.32
CA LEU A 158 -1.98 0.49 13.73
C LEU A 158 -3.26 -0.27 13.31
N VAL A 159 -3.24 -0.94 12.15
CA VAL A 159 -4.35 -1.82 11.73
C VAL A 159 -4.47 -3.03 12.64
N VAL A 160 -3.36 -3.73 12.91
CA VAL A 160 -3.34 -4.93 13.77
C VAL A 160 -3.84 -4.63 15.19
N THR A 161 -3.48 -3.46 15.74
CA THR A 161 -3.91 -3.03 17.08
C THR A 161 -5.36 -2.57 17.14
N GLY A 162 -6.08 -2.50 16.01
CA GLY A 162 -7.50 -2.15 15.95
C GLY A 162 -7.79 -0.71 16.35
N VAL A 163 -6.83 0.20 16.15
CA VAL A 163 -7.00 1.63 16.47
C VAL A 163 -7.49 2.46 15.29
N ILE A 164 -7.32 1.97 14.06
CA ILE A 164 -7.81 2.62 12.85
C ILE A 164 -9.30 2.29 12.64
N ASP A 165 -10.06 3.29 12.23
CA ASP A 165 -11.45 3.15 11.84
C ASP A 165 -11.60 2.14 10.69
N GLU A 166 -12.55 1.21 10.78
CA GLU A 166 -12.66 0.13 9.81
C GLU A 166 -13.02 0.61 8.40
N GLN A 167 -13.89 1.62 8.29
CA GLN A 167 -14.24 2.20 7.01
C GLN A 167 -13.02 2.91 6.42
N SER A 168 -12.32 3.72 7.21
CA SER A 168 -11.08 4.38 6.78
C SER A 168 -10.00 3.39 6.32
N ARG A 169 -9.88 2.25 7.00
CA ARG A 169 -8.99 1.16 6.58
C ARG A 169 -9.34 0.63 5.19
N ILE A 170 -10.61 0.48 4.87
CA ILE A 170 -11.03 -0.14 3.60
C ILE A 170 -11.09 0.90 2.48
N GLU A 171 -11.74 2.03 2.72
CA GLU A 171 -12.01 3.05 1.72
C GLU A 171 -10.85 4.02 1.51
N GLU A 172 -9.94 4.18 2.46
CA GLU A 172 -8.78 5.07 2.29
C GLU A 172 -7.47 4.30 2.18
N ILE A 173 -7.20 3.40 3.13
CA ILE A 173 -5.93 2.66 3.12
C ILE A 173 -5.92 1.63 1.99
N GLN A 174 -6.87 0.70 1.94
CA GLN A 174 -6.88 -0.38 0.93
C GLN A 174 -7.23 0.14 -0.47
N ALA A 175 -8.19 1.08 -0.59
CA ALA A 175 -8.61 1.56 -1.91
C ALA A 175 -7.65 2.58 -2.54
N HIS A 176 -6.92 3.37 -1.74
CA HIS A 176 -6.11 4.49 -2.25
C HIS A 176 -4.63 4.42 -1.87
N PHE A 177 -4.31 4.24 -0.58
CA PHE A 177 -2.92 4.22 -0.15
C PHE A 177 -2.18 2.95 -0.60
N GLU A 178 -2.82 1.79 -0.52
CA GLU A 178 -2.24 0.48 -0.88
C GLU A 178 -1.79 0.43 -2.34
N PRO A 179 -2.62 0.76 -3.36
CA PRO A 179 -2.15 0.82 -4.75
C PRO A 179 -0.99 1.80 -4.97
N LEU A 180 -0.98 2.92 -4.25
CA LEU A 180 0.09 3.92 -4.33
C LEU A 180 1.41 3.37 -3.77
N VAL A 181 1.42 2.88 -2.53
CA VAL A 181 2.66 2.49 -1.87
C VAL A 181 3.18 1.14 -2.36
N GLU A 182 2.30 0.15 -2.62
CA GLU A 182 2.76 -1.19 -2.95
C GLU A 182 3.42 -1.26 -4.31
N GLY A 183 2.81 -0.62 -5.32
CA GLY A 183 3.38 -0.53 -6.66
C GLY A 183 4.72 0.19 -6.69
N LEU A 184 4.84 1.31 -5.97
CA LEU A 184 6.06 2.11 -5.94
C LEU A 184 7.18 1.47 -5.12
N SER A 185 6.87 0.96 -3.92
CA SER A 185 7.88 0.44 -3.00
C SER A 185 8.31 -1.00 -3.30
N SER A 186 7.45 -1.79 -3.96
CA SER A 186 7.76 -3.17 -4.37
C SER A 186 8.11 -3.28 -5.85
N GLY A 187 8.18 -2.14 -6.55
CA GLY A 187 8.30 -2.04 -8.00
C GLY A 187 9.42 -2.91 -8.61
N PRO A 188 9.37 -3.14 -9.92
CA PRO A 188 10.34 -4.02 -10.57
C PRO A 188 11.78 -3.54 -10.30
N PRO A 189 12.73 -4.45 -10.06
CA PRO A 189 14.12 -4.04 -9.89
C PRO A 189 14.64 -3.39 -11.18
N LEU A 190 15.66 -2.52 -11.06
CA LEU A 190 16.28 -1.78 -12.17
C LEU A 190 16.46 -2.63 -13.45
N GLU A 191 17.02 -3.83 -13.31
CA GLU A 191 17.26 -4.73 -14.44
C GLU A 191 15.97 -5.04 -15.24
N ARG A 192 14.83 -5.20 -14.55
CA ARG A 192 13.54 -5.50 -15.19
C ARG A 192 12.97 -4.28 -15.91
N ILE A 193 13.19 -3.09 -15.38
CA ILE A 193 12.82 -1.82 -16.03
C ILE A 193 13.61 -1.66 -17.34
N GLU A 194 14.94 -1.87 -17.28
CA GLU A 194 15.82 -1.78 -18.46
C GLU A 194 15.49 -2.85 -19.51
N GLN A 195 15.17 -4.08 -19.09
CA GLN A 195 14.74 -5.15 -19.98
C GLN A 195 13.42 -4.82 -20.68
N LEU A 196 12.41 -4.34 -19.95
CA LEU A 196 11.12 -3.94 -20.54
C LEU A 196 11.30 -2.78 -21.53
N LEU A 197 12.12 -1.79 -21.19
CA LEU A 197 12.49 -0.70 -22.08
C LEU A 197 13.19 -1.19 -23.36
N ALA A 198 14.12 -2.14 -23.24
CA ALA A 198 14.81 -2.73 -24.39
C ALA A 198 13.85 -3.48 -25.31
N LEU A 199 12.92 -4.26 -24.74
CA LEU A 199 11.89 -4.96 -25.51
C LEU A 199 10.94 -4.00 -26.22
N SER A 200 10.55 -2.90 -25.56
CA SER A 200 9.74 -1.85 -26.18
C SER A 200 10.48 -1.16 -27.32
N ARG A 201 11.76 -0.80 -27.14
CA ARG A 201 12.60 -0.21 -28.22
C ARG A 201 12.79 -1.15 -29.41
N ALA A 202 12.81 -2.46 -29.17
CA ALA A 202 12.89 -3.47 -30.22
C ALA A 202 11.56 -3.72 -30.94
N GLY A 203 10.46 -3.10 -30.49
CA GLY A 203 9.11 -3.34 -31.03
C GLY A 203 8.54 -4.72 -30.68
N LEU A 204 9.08 -5.38 -29.65
CA LEU A 204 8.61 -6.69 -29.18
C LEU A 204 7.49 -6.55 -28.13
N VAL A 205 7.41 -5.40 -27.46
CA VAL A 205 6.39 -5.07 -26.47
C VAL A 205 5.82 -3.69 -26.80
N SER A 206 4.49 -3.62 -26.87
CA SER A 206 3.73 -2.37 -27.00
C SER A 206 2.72 -2.27 -25.86
N PHE A 207 2.41 -1.05 -25.45
CA PHE A 207 1.50 -0.77 -24.33
C PHE A 207 0.14 -0.27 -24.87
N ILE A 208 -0.97 -0.75 -24.31
CA ILE A 208 -2.33 -0.44 -24.80
C ILE A 208 -2.74 1.01 -24.51
N GLY A 209 -2.41 1.51 -23.32
CA GLY A 209 -2.86 2.81 -22.83
C GLY A 209 -3.39 2.76 -21.40
N PRO A 210 -3.56 3.90 -20.72
CA PRO A 210 -4.26 4.00 -19.44
C PRO A 210 -5.68 3.45 -19.53
N GLU A 211 -6.20 2.88 -18.44
CA GLU A 211 -7.56 2.30 -18.38
C GLU A 211 -7.85 1.34 -19.56
N PRO A 212 -7.03 0.30 -19.76
CA PRO A 212 -7.19 -0.59 -20.90
C PRO A 212 -8.50 -1.38 -20.79
N GLU A 213 -9.26 -1.37 -21.89
CA GLU A 213 -10.48 -2.15 -22.07
C GLU A 213 -10.17 -3.39 -22.91
N PHE A 214 -10.62 -4.56 -22.43
CA PHE A 214 -10.41 -5.84 -23.09
C PHE A 214 -11.73 -6.46 -23.52
N GLY A 215 -11.77 -7.09 -24.69
CA GLY A 215 -12.95 -7.73 -25.24
C GLY A 215 -12.63 -8.95 -26.09
N PHE A 216 -13.68 -9.60 -26.59
CA PHE A 216 -13.59 -10.68 -27.57
C PHE A 216 -14.63 -10.45 -28.66
N ASP A 217 -14.16 -10.27 -29.90
CA ASP A 217 -15.03 -10.17 -31.07
C ASP A 217 -15.41 -11.58 -31.54
N GLU A 218 -16.68 -11.93 -31.38
CA GLU A 218 -17.23 -13.22 -31.81
C GLU A 218 -17.24 -13.40 -33.34
N VAL A 219 -17.27 -12.32 -34.12
CA VAL A 219 -17.28 -12.41 -35.59
C VAL A 219 -15.89 -12.73 -36.12
N SER A 220 -14.87 -11.97 -35.67
CA SER A 220 -13.49 -12.21 -36.07
C SER A 220 -12.81 -13.35 -35.29
N GLN A 221 -13.39 -13.78 -34.17
CA GLN A 221 -12.81 -14.74 -33.22
C GLN A 221 -11.45 -14.26 -32.69
N MET A 222 -11.36 -12.98 -32.32
CA MET A 222 -10.14 -12.33 -31.83
C MET A 222 -10.40 -11.61 -30.51
N PHE A 223 -9.41 -11.60 -29.62
CA PHE A 223 -9.39 -10.68 -28.49
C PHE A 223 -9.12 -9.26 -28.99
N THR A 224 -9.74 -8.29 -28.33
CA THR A 224 -9.57 -6.85 -28.60
C THR A 224 -9.01 -6.17 -27.36
N ALA A 225 -8.14 -5.18 -27.56
CA ALA A 225 -7.67 -4.30 -26.50
C ALA A 225 -7.58 -2.85 -26.99
N SER A 226 -8.04 -1.90 -26.19
CA SER A 226 -7.99 -0.47 -26.49
C SER A 226 -7.86 0.34 -25.21
N SER A 227 -7.53 1.61 -25.33
CA SER A 227 -7.55 2.58 -24.24
C SER A 227 -8.36 3.80 -24.68
N PRO A 228 -9.24 4.35 -23.82
CA PRO A 228 -9.96 5.58 -24.13
C PRO A 228 -9.05 6.83 -24.12
N TRP A 229 -7.79 6.68 -23.69
CA TRP A 229 -6.82 7.77 -23.53
C TRP A 229 -5.81 7.88 -24.67
N VAL A 230 -5.86 6.97 -25.65
CA VAL A 230 -4.90 6.91 -26.76
C VAL A 230 -5.66 6.83 -28.08
N ASP A 231 -5.49 7.83 -28.94
CA ASP A 231 -6.01 7.80 -30.32
C ASP A 231 -5.24 6.75 -31.13
N SER A 232 -5.71 5.52 -31.08
CA SER A 232 -5.07 4.35 -31.68
C SER A 232 -6.11 3.38 -32.22
N GLU A 233 -5.70 2.57 -33.20
CA GLU A 233 -6.54 1.47 -33.64
C GLU A 233 -6.68 0.42 -32.52
N VAL A 234 -7.81 -0.28 -32.50
CA VAL A 234 -8.04 -1.38 -31.57
C VAL A 234 -7.04 -2.49 -31.85
N TYR A 235 -6.27 -2.87 -30.83
CA TYR A 235 -5.36 -4.00 -30.91
C TYR A 235 -6.15 -5.30 -30.98
N THR A 236 -5.71 -6.23 -31.83
CA THR A 236 -6.34 -7.55 -31.94
C THR A 236 -5.32 -8.69 -31.80
N ALA A 237 -5.71 -9.76 -31.12
CA ALA A 237 -4.86 -10.94 -30.93
C ALA A 237 -5.69 -12.24 -30.91
N ARG A 238 -5.08 -13.35 -31.35
CA ARG A 238 -5.71 -14.69 -31.26
C ARG A 238 -5.69 -15.26 -29.84
N THR A 239 -4.80 -14.76 -29.01
CA THR A 239 -4.56 -15.26 -27.66
C THR A 239 -4.41 -14.09 -26.72
N MET A 240 -5.12 -14.14 -25.60
CA MET A 240 -4.94 -13.24 -24.46
C MET A 240 -4.36 -14.04 -23.29
N CYS A 241 -3.29 -13.53 -22.69
CA CYS A 241 -2.71 -14.10 -21.49
C CYS A 241 -2.97 -13.14 -20.33
N GLU A 242 -3.82 -13.55 -19.39
CA GLU A 242 -3.99 -12.84 -18.13
C GLU A 242 -2.89 -13.28 -17.15
N ALA A 243 -1.94 -12.39 -16.87
CA ALA A 243 -0.85 -12.62 -15.92
C ALA A 243 -1.06 -11.85 -14.60
N MET A 244 -2.30 -11.49 -14.27
CA MET A 244 -2.66 -10.87 -13.00
C MET A 244 -3.10 -11.93 -12.00
N MET A 245 -2.68 -11.76 -10.74
CA MET A 245 -3.20 -12.56 -9.64
C MET A 245 -4.58 -12.01 -9.25
N PRO A 246 -5.62 -12.86 -9.11
CA PRO A 246 -6.93 -12.40 -8.66
C PRO A 246 -6.84 -11.83 -7.24
N SER A 247 -7.70 -10.86 -6.93
CA SER A 247 -7.77 -10.31 -5.57
C SER A 247 -8.08 -11.41 -4.54
N ASN A 248 -7.42 -11.38 -3.39
CA ASN A 248 -7.69 -12.33 -2.32
C ASN A 248 -9.07 -12.07 -1.69
N ARG A 249 -10.06 -12.91 -2.01
CA ARG A 249 -11.43 -12.82 -1.49
C ARG A 249 -11.95 -14.20 -1.16
N VAL A 250 -12.18 -14.50 0.13
CA VAL A 250 -12.65 -15.83 0.57
C VAL A 250 -13.95 -16.27 -0.08
N LEU A 251 -14.86 -15.33 -0.36
CA LEU A 251 -16.14 -15.62 -1.02
C LEU A 251 -16.01 -15.91 -2.53
N GLN A 252 -14.92 -15.48 -3.16
CA GLN A 252 -14.65 -15.69 -4.59
C GLN A 252 -13.63 -16.82 -4.82
N ASN A 253 -13.08 -17.39 -3.75
CA ASN A 253 -12.06 -18.43 -3.83
C ASN A 253 -12.67 -19.77 -4.25
N ASP A 254 -12.04 -20.46 -5.21
CA ASP A 254 -12.54 -21.70 -5.79
C ASP A 254 -11.94 -22.98 -5.17
N THR A 255 -11.02 -22.84 -4.21
CA THR A 255 -10.38 -23.99 -3.57
C THR A 255 -11.40 -24.84 -2.82
N GLN A 256 -11.26 -26.16 -2.93
CA GLN A 256 -12.19 -27.12 -2.33
C GLN A 256 -12.37 -26.91 -0.82
N LEU A 257 -11.28 -26.63 -0.10
CA LEU A 257 -11.30 -26.42 1.34
C LEU A 257 -12.13 -25.19 1.73
N ILE A 258 -11.88 -24.03 1.12
CA ILE A 258 -12.58 -22.78 1.45
C ILE A 258 -14.06 -22.88 1.11
N ARG A 259 -14.38 -23.44 -0.07
CA ARG A 259 -15.78 -23.66 -0.47
C ARG A 259 -16.51 -24.57 0.51
N GLN A 260 -15.87 -25.64 0.98
CA GLN A 260 -16.47 -26.57 1.95
C GLN A 260 -16.67 -25.92 3.32
N LEU A 261 -15.67 -25.17 3.82
CA LEU A 261 -15.76 -24.46 5.10
C LEU A 261 -16.93 -23.46 5.14
N LEU A 262 -17.11 -22.71 4.05
CA LEU A 262 -18.23 -21.77 3.92
C LEU A 262 -19.58 -22.50 3.77
N LYS A 263 -19.63 -23.53 2.92
CA LYS A 263 -20.85 -24.33 2.67
C LYS A 263 -21.34 -25.05 3.93
N ASP A 264 -20.44 -25.60 4.72
CA ASP A 264 -20.75 -26.33 5.95
C ASP A 264 -20.91 -25.40 7.16
N HIS A 265 -20.85 -24.08 6.95
CA HIS A 265 -20.97 -23.06 7.99
C HIS A 265 -19.90 -23.15 9.09
N VAL A 266 -18.77 -23.83 8.82
CA VAL A 266 -17.60 -23.89 9.72
C VAL A 266 -16.86 -22.55 9.72
N ALA A 267 -16.93 -21.80 8.63
CA ALA A 267 -16.37 -20.46 8.47
C ALA A 267 -17.45 -19.46 8.03
N ARG A 268 -17.22 -18.18 8.32
CA ARG A 268 -17.87 -17.06 7.61
C ARG A 268 -16.82 -16.05 7.15
N ALA A 269 -17.14 -15.31 6.09
CA ALA A 269 -16.37 -14.13 5.72
C ALA A 269 -16.57 -13.04 6.78
N HIS A 270 -15.55 -12.20 6.98
CA HIS A 270 -15.71 -10.98 7.76
C HIS A 270 -16.74 -10.06 7.11
N THR A 271 -17.42 -9.26 7.91
CA THR A 271 -18.33 -8.23 7.43
C THR A 271 -18.04 -6.92 8.13
N TRP A 272 -18.04 -5.82 7.39
CA TRP A 272 -17.88 -4.47 7.91
C TRP A 272 -19.09 -3.61 7.52
N ARG A 273 -19.21 -2.41 8.09
CA ARG A 273 -20.26 -1.46 7.75
C ARG A 273 -19.69 -0.19 7.15
N ASN A 274 -20.26 0.27 6.04
CA ASN A 274 -19.95 1.57 5.47
C ASN A 274 -20.68 2.71 6.20
N GLU A 275 -20.43 3.95 5.77
CA GLU A 275 -21.06 5.18 6.29
C GLU A 275 -22.60 5.16 6.22
N GLU A 276 -23.15 4.50 5.21
CA GLU A 276 -24.60 4.34 5.01
C GLU A 276 -25.21 3.24 5.91
N GLY A 277 -24.36 2.51 6.64
CA GLY A 277 -24.76 1.41 7.51
C GLY A 277 -25.00 0.07 6.80
N GLU A 278 -24.70 0.00 5.50
CA GLU A 278 -24.74 -1.23 4.69
C GLU A 278 -23.66 -2.19 5.17
N SER A 279 -24.01 -3.49 5.27
CA SER A 279 -23.04 -4.52 5.62
C SER A 279 -22.40 -5.11 4.37
N LEU A 280 -21.09 -4.98 4.26
CA LEU A 280 -20.31 -5.42 3.12
C LEU A 280 -19.35 -6.56 3.50
N PRO A 281 -19.09 -7.51 2.59
CA PRO A 281 -18.13 -8.59 2.85
C PRO A 281 -16.69 -8.05 2.85
N GLY A 282 -15.89 -8.53 3.78
CA GLY A 282 -14.44 -8.36 3.80
C GLY A 282 -13.73 -9.33 2.84
N SER A 283 -12.41 -9.15 2.70
CA SER A 283 -11.56 -9.96 1.83
C SER A 283 -11.19 -11.33 2.44
N GLY A 284 -11.00 -11.40 3.75
CA GLY A 284 -10.65 -12.59 4.52
C GLY A 284 -11.79 -13.17 5.38
N PHE A 285 -11.48 -14.26 6.09
CA PHE A 285 -12.38 -14.87 7.07
C PHE A 285 -12.57 -13.98 8.29
N ASP A 286 -13.70 -14.18 8.97
CA ASP A 286 -13.92 -13.61 10.30
C ASP A 286 -13.14 -14.41 11.35
N VAL A 287 -12.49 -13.70 12.26
CA VAL A 287 -11.60 -14.27 13.29
C VAL A 287 -11.73 -13.52 14.60
N VAL A 288 -11.40 -14.17 15.71
CA VAL A 288 -11.35 -13.53 17.04
C VAL A 288 -10.00 -13.69 17.69
N GLY A 289 -9.48 -12.54 18.18
CA GLY A 289 -8.29 -12.42 19.01
C GLY A 289 -7.03 -12.99 18.38
N GLU A 290 -6.00 -13.17 19.21
CA GLU A 290 -4.81 -13.94 18.85
C GLU A 290 -4.90 -15.33 19.52
N PRO A 291 -4.61 -16.43 18.80
CA PRO A 291 -4.01 -16.50 17.46
C PRO A 291 -5.05 -16.69 16.33
N TYR A 292 -5.96 -15.73 16.14
CA TYR A 292 -6.91 -15.62 15.02
C TYR A 292 -7.77 -16.86 14.80
N ARG A 293 -8.62 -17.14 15.79
CA ARG A 293 -9.55 -18.28 15.76
C ARG A 293 -10.65 -18.03 14.74
N LEU A 294 -10.83 -18.97 13.81
CA LEU A 294 -11.87 -18.89 12.78
C LEU A 294 -13.27 -18.81 13.40
N VAL A 295 -14.11 -17.90 12.92
CA VAL A 295 -15.49 -17.74 13.38
C VAL A 295 -16.45 -18.43 12.42
N ASN A 296 -17.41 -19.17 12.97
CA ASN A 296 -18.46 -19.84 12.22
C ASN A 296 -19.64 -18.90 11.89
N ASN A 297 -20.65 -19.40 11.16
CA ASN A 297 -21.80 -18.56 10.78
C ASN A 297 -22.66 -18.07 11.96
N GLU A 298 -22.57 -18.71 13.13
CA GLU A 298 -23.27 -18.34 14.36
C GLU A 298 -22.49 -17.33 15.21
N GLY A 299 -21.30 -16.91 14.79
CA GLY A 299 -20.44 -16.01 15.54
C GLY A 299 -19.61 -16.70 16.64
N LEU A 300 -19.51 -18.03 16.60
CA LEU A 300 -18.72 -18.82 17.56
C LEU A 300 -17.31 -19.07 17.01
N ALA A 301 -16.30 -18.73 17.81
CA ALA A 301 -14.91 -19.00 17.49
C ALA A 301 -14.59 -20.49 17.63
N HIS A 302 -13.96 -21.07 16.61
CA HIS A 302 -13.58 -22.47 16.59
C HIS A 302 -12.41 -22.75 17.55
N ARG A 303 -12.47 -23.88 18.27
CA ARG A 303 -11.45 -24.24 19.27
C ARG A 303 -10.13 -24.70 18.65
N GLY A 304 -10.14 -25.26 17.45
CA GLY A 304 -8.95 -25.87 16.83
C GLY A 304 -8.66 -25.42 15.40
N ILE A 305 -9.31 -24.36 14.91
CA ILE A 305 -9.04 -23.83 13.56
C ILE A 305 -8.61 -22.38 13.72
N PHE A 306 -7.47 -22.07 13.10
CA PHE A 306 -6.81 -20.76 13.14
C PHE A 306 -6.56 -20.32 11.70
N VAL A 307 -6.62 -19.00 11.47
CA VAL A 307 -6.42 -18.42 10.14
C VAL A 307 -5.08 -17.70 10.11
N LEU A 308 -4.29 -17.94 9.06
CA LEU A 308 -2.98 -17.33 8.85
C LEU A 308 -2.81 -16.92 7.39
N GLY A 309 -1.90 -15.99 7.14
CA GLY A 309 -1.54 -15.55 5.79
C GLY A 309 -2.67 -14.79 5.10
N LEU A 310 -2.81 -14.96 3.78
CA LEU A 310 -3.72 -14.17 2.95
C LEU A 310 -5.16 -14.18 3.44
N GLN A 311 -5.66 -15.31 3.97
CA GLN A 311 -7.06 -15.41 4.41
C GLN A 311 -7.38 -14.62 5.69
N LEU A 312 -6.37 -14.00 6.28
CA LEU A 312 -6.48 -13.05 7.38
C LEU A 312 -6.61 -11.59 6.89
N SER A 313 -6.73 -11.33 5.58
CA SER A 313 -6.73 -9.98 4.98
C SER A 313 -7.86 -9.05 5.46
N SER A 314 -8.89 -9.59 6.13
CA SER A 314 -9.91 -8.80 6.83
C SER A 314 -9.46 -8.25 8.19
N ALA A 315 -8.58 -8.95 8.89
CA ALA A 315 -8.06 -8.57 10.21
C ALA A 315 -6.66 -7.94 10.16
N GLN A 316 -5.85 -8.30 9.16
CA GLN A 316 -4.53 -7.73 8.92
C GLN A 316 -4.44 -7.12 7.53
N TRP A 317 -3.74 -5.99 7.42
CA TRP A 317 -3.42 -5.36 6.14
C TRP A 317 -2.02 -5.76 5.66
N GLY A 318 -1.85 -5.96 4.35
CA GLY A 318 -0.56 -6.32 3.76
C GLY A 318 0.04 -7.61 4.34
N THR A 319 -0.77 -8.68 4.42
CA THR A 319 -0.32 -10.02 4.88
C THR A 319 0.86 -10.48 4.02
N ALA A 320 1.95 -10.92 4.65
CA ALA A 320 3.19 -11.18 3.93
C ALA A 320 3.04 -12.36 2.95
N ILE A 321 3.54 -12.17 1.71
CA ILE A 321 3.55 -13.22 0.67
C ILE A 321 4.63 -14.26 0.96
N ALA A 322 5.72 -13.85 1.64
CA ALA A 322 6.78 -14.73 2.12
C ALA A 322 7.06 -14.45 3.60
N ALA A 323 7.40 -15.50 4.36
CA ALA A 323 7.77 -15.35 5.76
C ALA A 323 9.15 -14.68 5.87
N GLN A 324 9.23 -13.53 6.55
CA GLN A 324 10.50 -12.92 6.90
C GLN A 324 11.01 -13.51 8.22
N ALA A 325 12.25 -14.01 8.19
CA ALA A 325 12.95 -14.48 9.38
C ALA A 325 13.58 -13.30 10.16
N GLY A 326 13.98 -13.56 11.40
CA GLY A 326 14.63 -12.58 12.29
C GLY A 326 13.72 -12.14 13.43
N ASN A 327 13.92 -10.92 13.91
CA ASN A 327 13.23 -10.39 15.08
C ASN A 327 11.70 -10.39 14.88
N MET A 328 11.03 -11.22 15.68
CA MET A 328 9.59 -11.46 15.66
C MET A 328 8.73 -10.26 16.10
N LYS A 329 9.36 -9.21 16.66
CA LYS A 329 8.71 -7.93 16.97
C LYS A 329 8.68 -6.98 15.77
N ASN A 330 9.39 -7.31 14.70
CA ASN A 330 9.33 -6.54 13.47
C ASN A 330 8.00 -6.81 12.75
N ALA A 331 7.24 -5.77 12.38
CA ALA A 331 5.98 -5.90 11.65
C ALA A 331 6.09 -6.70 10.34
N ALA A 332 7.29 -6.76 9.74
CA ALA A 332 7.56 -7.58 8.57
C ALA A 332 7.57 -9.09 8.88
N ALA A 333 7.87 -9.49 10.12
CA ALA A 333 7.87 -10.88 10.60
C ALA A 333 6.52 -11.33 11.17
N GLN A 334 5.45 -10.53 11.02
CA GLN A 334 4.12 -10.79 11.61
C GLN A 334 3.59 -12.20 11.30
N THR A 335 3.74 -12.69 10.06
CA THR A 335 3.25 -14.03 9.71
C THR A 335 3.96 -15.15 10.47
N LEU A 336 5.25 -14.97 10.77
CA LEU A 336 5.99 -15.92 11.60
C LEU A 336 5.54 -15.83 13.07
N HIS A 337 5.28 -14.61 13.56
CA HIS A 337 4.70 -14.35 14.88
C HIS A 337 3.36 -15.05 15.08
N ASP A 338 2.44 -14.89 14.13
CA ASP A 338 1.14 -15.51 14.18
C ASP A 338 1.26 -17.05 14.15
N ALA A 339 2.16 -17.58 13.31
CA ALA A 339 2.44 -19.01 13.26
C ALA A 339 2.99 -19.55 14.60
N ALA A 340 3.90 -18.82 15.26
CA ALA A 340 4.41 -19.20 16.58
C ALA A 340 3.29 -19.22 17.64
N ASN A 341 2.40 -18.23 17.63
CA ASN A 341 1.27 -18.17 18.54
C ASN A 341 0.28 -19.33 18.29
N VAL A 342 0.01 -19.68 17.03
CA VAL A 342 -0.79 -20.86 16.68
C VAL A 342 -0.14 -22.15 17.19
N VAL A 343 1.17 -22.34 16.98
CA VAL A 343 1.89 -23.54 17.44
C VAL A 343 1.83 -23.67 18.97
N ASN A 344 2.08 -22.58 19.70
CA ASN A 344 1.98 -22.56 21.16
C ASN A 344 0.56 -22.94 21.64
N GLU A 345 -0.47 -22.42 20.96
CA GLU A 345 -1.86 -22.72 21.33
C GLU A 345 -2.27 -24.15 20.99
N VAL A 346 -1.81 -24.70 19.86
CA VAL A 346 -2.01 -26.11 19.50
C VAL A 346 -1.32 -27.03 20.51
N ALA A 347 -0.09 -26.72 20.92
CA ALA A 347 0.63 -27.48 21.95
C ALA A 347 -0.11 -27.46 23.29
N ARG A 348 -0.62 -26.30 23.71
CA ARG A 348 -1.45 -26.15 24.91
C ARG A 348 -2.73 -26.99 24.84
N LEU A 349 -3.43 -26.97 23.70
CA LEU A 349 -4.64 -27.77 23.48
C LEU A 349 -4.36 -29.29 23.49
N ALA A 350 -3.18 -29.70 23.07
CA ALA A 350 -2.70 -31.09 23.12
C ALA A 350 -2.22 -31.52 24.52
N GLY A 351 -2.20 -30.63 25.51
CA GLY A 351 -1.72 -30.92 26.87
C GLY A 351 -0.19 -30.99 26.98
N LEU A 352 0.54 -30.49 25.98
CA LEU A 352 1.99 -30.40 26.03
C LEU A 352 2.37 -29.21 26.91
N GLN A 353 2.77 -29.48 28.16
CA GLN A 353 3.35 -28.48 29.05
C GLN A 353 4.83 -28.31 28.72
N GLY A 354 5.15 -27.37 27.83
CA GLY A 354 6.53 -26.98 27.54
C GLY A 354 7.09 -26.03 28.60
N LYS A 355 8.33 -26.27 29.06
CA LYS A 355 9.05 -25.40 29.99
C LYS A 355 9.49 -24.06 29.40
N GLU A 356 9.37 -23.87 28.10
CA GLU A 356 9.56 -22.59 27.40
C GLU A 356 8.54 -22.58 26.26
N ALA A 357 7.55 -21.67 26.31
CA ALA A 357 6.79 -21.33 25.11
C ALA A 357 7.78 -20.86 24.04
N LEU A 358 7.50 -21.09 22.75
CA LEU A 358 8.27 -20.45 21.68
C LEU A 358 8.13 -18.94 21.90
N SER A 359 9.13 -18.36 22.56
CA SER A 359 9.14 -16.97 22.93
C SER A 359 9.44 -16.19 21.67
N ALA A 360 8.56 -15.26 21.30
CA ALA A 360 8.83 -14.25 20.27
C ALA A 360 10.00 -13.30 20.64
N ALA A 361 10.76 -13.61 21.70
CA ALA A 361 11.85 -12.79 22.24
C ALA A 361 13.25 -13.39 22.05
N GLN A 362 13.47 -14.31 21.11
CA GLN A 362 14.84 -14.78 20.80
C GLN A 362 15.40 -14.10 19.54
N ASP A 363 16.31 -13.16 19.83
CA ASP A 363 17.34 -12.45 19.04
C ASP A 363 16.92 -11.62 17.81
#